data_AF-A0AAW0JS05-F1
#
_entry.id   AF-A0AAW0JS05-F1
#
_cell.length_a   1.000
_cell.length_b   1.000
_cell.length_c   1.000
_cell.angle_alpha   90.00
_cell.angle_beta   90.00
_cell.angle_gamma   90.00
#
_symmetry.space_group_name_H-M   'P 1'
#
loop_
_entity.id
_entity.type
_entity.pdbx_description
1 polymer ?
#
loop_
_entity_poly.entity_id
_entity_poly.type
_entity_poly.pdbx_seq_one_letter_code
_entity_poly.pdbx_strand_id
1 'polypeptide(L)'
;MNGRKFKSEIDNWICFSLREKVKKLPLDFMMNGVANAYTLTSQIFHSYSLDSLTDLSDFTEVTGEVLKYVLSNCPFIEILHVENSKSLVKLKTSSPLPKLKHLELNCCSLKQIQISAINLVSFKYSGLYKTTKILLGDVPNFIDLYVKNVTDDCFHYFLQNDCPLSRYLSQLETLELDLFTTLG
;
A
#
# COMPACT_ATOMS: atom_id res chain seq x y z
N MET A 1 -2.72 -12.38 20.08
CA MET A 1 -1.55 -11.65 20.50
C MET A 1 -1.97 -10.19 20.58
N ASN A 2 -1.83 -9.52 21.73
CA ASN A 2 -2.13 -8.09 21.82
C ASN A 2 -0.85 -7.31 21.49
N GLY A 3 -0.85 -6.60 20.37
CA GLY A 3 0.32 -5.95 19.78
C GLY A 3 0.86 -4.82 20.62
N ARG A 4 0.02 -4.21 21.46
CA ARG A 4 0.50 -3.29 22.50
C ARG A 4 1.29 -4.02 23.58
N LYS A 5 0.86 -5.23 23.95
CA LYS A 5 1.52 -6.05 24.98
C LYS A 5 2.87 -6.58 24.51
N PHE A 6 2.96 -6.97 23.24
CA PHE A 6 4.17 -7.57 22.64
C PHE A 6 4.97 -6.59 21.79
N LYS A 7 4.80 -5.29 22.03
CA LYS A 7 5.42 -4.25 21.18
C LYS A 7 6.93 -4.41 21.13
N SER A 8 7.57 -4.63 22.28
CA SER A 8 9.02 -4.84 22.39
C SER A 8 9.51 -6.05 21.60
N GLU A 9 8.79 -7.15 21.67
CA GLU A 9 9.12 -8.41 21.00
C GLU A 9 8.97 -8.28 19.49
N ILE A 10 7.90 -7.61 19.04
CA ILE A 10 7.69 -7.27 17.63
C ILE A 10 8.81 -6.34 17.13
N ASP A 11 9.09 -5.25 17.85
CA ASP A 11 10.16 -4.31 17.50
C ASP A 11 11.52 -5.01 17.38
N ASN A 12 11.84 -5.89 18.33
CA ASN A 12 13.07 -6.67 18.34
C ASN A 12 13.16 -7.64 17.14
N TRP A 13 12.05 -8.29 16.78
CA TRP A 13 11.99 -9.17 15.61
C TRP A 13 12.16 -8.40 14.29
N ILE A 14 11.56 -7.21 14.18
CA ILE A 14 11.77 -6.31 13.03
C ILE A 14 13.23 -5.87 12.97
N CYS A 15 13.80 -5.41 14.09
CA CYS A 15 15.20 -4.99 14.19
C CYS A 15 16.17 -6.12 13.79
N PHE A 16 15.91 -7.34 14.25
CA PHE A 16 16.68 -8.52 13.86
C PHE A 16 16.59 -8.76 12.35
N SER A 17 15.39 -8.71 11.77
CA SER A 17 15.19 -8.91 10.33
C SER A 17 15.92 -7.85 9.49
N LEU A 18 15.88 -6.58 9.91
CA LEU A 18 16.61 -5.49 9.26
C LEU A 18 18.13 -5.67 9.36
N ARG A 19 18.63 -6.11 10.52
CA ARG A 19 20.06 -6.42 10.72
C ARG A 19 20.55 -7.52 9.79
N GLU A 20 19.75 -8.56 9.62
CA GLU A 20 20.03 -9.69 8.72
C GLU A 20 19.81 -9.35 7.24
N LYS A 21 19.46 -8.09 6.92
CA LYS A 21 19.28 -7.60 5.55
C LYS A 21 18.31 -8.48 4.74
N VAL A 22 17.17 -8.82 5.36
CA VAL A 22 16.14 -9.59 4.66
C VAL A 22 15.67 -8.85 3.42
N LYS A 23 15.29 -9.61 2.40
CA LYS A 23 14.67 -9.07 1.18
C LYS A 23 13.17 -8.85 1.34
N LYS A 24 12.52 -9.69 2.14
CA LYS A 24 11.07 -9.67 2.35
C LYS A 24 10.78 -9.49 3.83
N LEU A 25 9.92 -8.52 4.13
CA LEU A 25 9.49 -8.22 5.50
C LEU A 25 7.96 -8.16 5.56
N PRO A 26 7.28 -9.33 5.66
CA PRO A 26 5.87 -9.37 5.98
C PRO A 26 5.65 -9.12 7.47
N LEU A 27 4.93 -8.06 7.79
CA LEU A 27 4.45 -7.69 9.13
C LEU A 27 2.96 -8.04 9.23
N ASP A 28 2.65 -9.33 9.11
CA ASP A 28 1.32 -9.85 9.37
C ASP A 28 1.23 -10.33 10.82
N PHE A 29 0.64 -9.48 11.66
CA PHE A 29 0.32 -9.83 13.04
C PHE A 29 -1.18 -9.99 13.26
N MET A 30 -1.98 -10.11 12.19
CA MET A 30 -3.41 -10.32 12.32
C MET A 30 -3.68 -11.59 13.12
N MET A 31 -4.68 -11.55 14.00
CA MET A 31 -5.10 -12.73 14.75
C MET A 31 -6.61 -12.91 14.61
N ASN A 32 -7.03 -14.06 14.08
CA ASN A 32 -8.43 -14.36 13.79
C ASN A 32 -9.12 -13.27 12.95
N GLY A 33 -8.42 -12.71 11.96
CA GLY A 33 -8.93 -11.64 11.11
C GLY A 33 -9.01 -10.26 11.77
N VAL A 34 -8.50 -10.10 13.00
CA VAL A 34 -8.47 -8.81 13.70
C VAL A 34 -7.07 -8.21 13.63
N ALA A 35 -7.01 -6.98 13.13
CA ALA A 35 -5.77 -6.19 13.10
C ALA A 35 -5.18 -6.10 14.51
N ASN A 36 -3.88 -6.33 14.60
CA ASN A 36 -3.19 -6.23 15.86
C ASN A 36 -3.07 -4.76 16.27
N ALA A 37 -3.24 -4.43 17.55
CA ALA A 37 -3.09 -3.06 18.05
C ALA A 37 -1.62 -2.58 18.11
N TYR A 38 -0.74 -3.15 17.28
CA TYR A 38 0.63 -2.72 17.07
C TYR A 38 0.65 -1.55 16.08
N THR A 39 1.50 -0.57 16.34
CA THR A 39 1.74 0.57 15.45
C THR A 39 3.20 0.58 15.09
N LEU A 40 3.50 0.45 13.80
CA LEU A 40 4.85 0.56 13.29
C LEU A 40 5.32 2.01 13.39
N THR A 41 6.57 2.22 13.80
CA THR A 41 7.14 3.57 13.95
C THR A 41 8.42 3.69 13.13
N SER A 42 8.68 4.90 12.60
CA SER A 42 9.82 5.14 11.69
C SER A 42 11.17 4.96 12.39
N GLN A 43 11.22 5.16 13.72
CA GLN A 43 12.44 5.05 14.52
C GLN A 43 13.09 3.66 14.42
N ILE A 44 12.30 2.60 14.21
CA ILE A 44 12.82 1.24 14.06
C ILE A 44 13.73 1.12 12.84
N PHE A 45 13.47 1.90 11.78
CA PHE A 45 14.25 1.87 10.54
C PHE A 45 15.48 2.79 10.57
N HIS A 46 15.52 3.79 11.47
CA HIS A 46 16.58 4.82 11.49
C HIS A 46 18.00 4.26 11.66
N SER A 47 18.15 3.08 12.25
CA SER A 47 19.46 2.48 12.54
C SER A 47 19.90 1.44 11.50
N TYR A 48 19.13 1.24 10.43
CA TYR A 48 19.38 0.17 9.46
C TYR A 48 19.36 0.70 8.02
N SER A 49 20.23 0.16 7.17
CA SER A 49 20.10 0.32 5.72
C SER A 49 18.96 -0.57 5.24
N LEU A 50 18.09 -0.02 4.38
CA LEU A 50 16.97 -0.76 3.77
C LEU A 50 17.31 -1.18 2.32
N ASP A 51 18.59 -1.14 1.93
CA ASP A 51 19.02 -1.42 0.55
C ASP A 51 18.85 -2.89 0.14
N SER A 52 18.64 -3.80 1.09
CA SER A 52 18.34 -5.20 0.79
C SER A 52 16.86 -5.46 0.58
N LEU A 53 15.99 -4.58 1.09
CA LEU A 53 14.56 -4.83 1.17
C LEU A 53 13.92 -4.59 -0.21
N THR A 54 13.25 -5.61 -0.72
CA THR A 54 12.54 -5.60 -2.01
C THR A 54 11.04 -5.79 -1.83
N ASP A 55 10.59 -6.34 -0.70
CA ASP A 55 9.19 -6.64 -0.45
C ASP A 55 8.84 -6.22 0.98
N LEU A 56 7.90 -5.27 1.12
CA LEU A 56 7.31 -4.89 2.40
C LEU A 56 5.80 -5.12 2.35
N SER A 57 5.29 -5.93 3.28
CA SER A 57 3.85 -6.14 3.44
C SER A 57 3.48 -5.86 4.89
N ASP A 58 2.73 -4.81 5.15
CA ASP A 58 2.39 -4.37 6.51
C ASP A 58 0.88 -4.40 6.74
N PHE A 59 0.45 -5.23 7.68
CA PHE A 59 -0.96 -5.41 8.06
C PHE A 59 -1.26 -4.75 9.41
N THR A 60 -0.38 -3.86 9.87
CA THR A 60 -0.48 -3.14 11.14
C THR A 60 -0.90 -1.68 10.92
N GLU A 61 -1.08 -0.94 12.01
CA GLU A 61 -1.32 0.49 11.91
C GLU A 61 -0.02 1.21 11.51
N VAL A 62 0.05 1.70 10.27
CA VAL A 62 1.19 2.48 9.76
C VAL A 62 0.76 3.89 9.35
N THR A 63 1.54 4.90 9.78
CA THR A 63 1.28 6.29 9.43
C THR A 63 1.91 6.65 8.08
N GLY A 64 1.41 7.74 7.46
CA GLY A 64 2.02 8.26 6.23
C GLY A 64 3.49 8.70 6.42
N GLU A 65 3.91 9.07 7.63
CA GLU A 65 5.30 9.42 7.93
C GLU A 65 6.22 8.20 7.86
N VAL A 66 5.77 7.06 8.37
CA VAL A 66 6.52 5.80 8.30
C VAL A 66 6.69 5.35 6.87
N LEU A 67 5.61 5.32 6.08
CA LEU A 67 5.70 4.95 4.67
C LEU A 67 6.58 5.92 3.88
N LYS A 68 6.48 7.23 4.14
CA LYS A 68 7.36 8.21 3.51
C LYS A 68 8.82 7.94 3.85
N TYR A 69 9.13 7.62 5.10
CA TYR A 69 10.48 7.27 5.53
C TYR A 69 10.99 6.03 4.81
N VAL A 70 10.23 4.93 4.85
CA VAL A 70 10.61 3.66 4.21
C VAL A 70 10.82 3.87 2.70
N LEU A 71 9.87 4.49 2.01
CA LEU A 71 9.95 4.71 0.56
C LEU A 71 11.09 5.66 0.14
N SER A 72 11.54 6.54 1.04
CA SER A 72 12.69 7.41 0.77
C SER A 72 14.03 6.72 1.01
N ASN A 73 14.06 5.66 1.83
CA ASN A 73 15.29 4.98 2.26
C ASN A 73 15.40 3.52 1.75
N CYS A 74 14.42 3.04 0.99
CA CYS A 74 14.36 1.69 0.44
C CYS A 74 14.40 1.74 -1.10
N PRO A 75 15.60 1.93 -1.71
CA PRO A 75 15.73 2.21 -3.15
C PRO A 75 15.38 1.02 -4.05
N PHE A 76 15.32 -0.19 -3.50
CA PHE A 76 15.07 -1.43 -4.25
C PHE A 76 13.69 -2.04 -4.02
N ILE A 77 12.78 -1.31 -3.38
CA ILE A 77 11.42 -1.79 -3.13
C ILE A 77 10.72 -2.15 -4.45
N GLU A 78 10.31 -3.41 -4.58
CA GLU A 78 9.57 -3.97 -5.71
C GLU A 78 8.10 -4.19 -5.36
N ILE A 79 7.81 -4.58 -4.12
CA ILE A 79 6.46 -4.85 -3.62
C ILE A 79 6.20 -4.00 -2.39
N LEU A 80 5.13 -3.22 -2.42
CA LEU A 80 4.57 -2.56 -1.25
C LEU A 80 3.12 -3.00 -1.07
N HIS A 81 2.83 -3.66 0.04
CA HIS A 81 1.47 -3.96 0.48
C HIS A 81 1.23 -3.31 1.84
N VAL A 82 0.18 -2.50 1.96
CA VAL A 82 -0.27 -1.92 3.22
C VAL A 82 -1.76 -2.18 3.42
N GLU A 83 -2.11 -2.74 4.56
CA GLU A 83 -3.47 -3.06 4.95
C GLU A 83 -3.77 -2.57 6.38
N ASN A 84 -5.05 -2.33 6.69
CA ASN A 84 -5.55 -2.05 8.04
C ASN A 84 -5.03 -0.76 8.71
N SER A 85 -4.52 0.20 7.94
CA SER A 85 -4.01 1.47 8.49
C SER A 85 -5.05 2.58 8.48
N LYS A 86 -5.58 2.92 9.66
CA LYS A 86 -6.64 3.93 9.82
C LYS A 86 -6.11 5.36 9.82
N SER A 87 -4.86 5.58 10.19
CA SER A 87 -4.20 6.89 10.18
C SER A 87 -3.61 7.25 8.81
N LEU A 88 -3.54 6.28 7.89
CA LEU A 88 -3.01 6.51 6.55
C LEU A 88 -4.04 7.23 5.67
N VAL A 89 -4.02 8.57 5.72
CA VAL A 89 -4.92 9.41 4.91
C VAL A 89 -4.34 9.75 3.54
N LYS A 90 -3.01 9.84 3.43
CA LYS A 90 -2.31 10.22 2.20
C LYS A 90 -1.05 9.39 2.01
N LEU A 91 -0.86 8.90 0.79
CA LEU A 91 0.39 8.34 0.32
C LEU A 91 0.92 9.22 -0.81
N LYS A 92 1.98 9.99 -0.54
CA LYS A 92 2.64 10.83 -1.54
C LYS A 92 4.14 10.62 -1.48
N THR A 93 4.75 10.27 -2.60
CA THR A 93 6.21 10.18 -2.70
C THR A 93 6.82 11.52 -3.12
N SER A 94 7.98 11.84 -2.56
CA SER A 94 8.79 13.00 -2.99
C SER A 94 9.73 12.66 -4.14
N SER A 95 10.00 11.38 -4.37
CA SER A 95 10.87 10.85 -5.42
C SER A 95 10.18 9.73 -6.20
N PRO A 96 10.63 9.44 -7.43
CA PRO A 96 10.22 8.24 -8.15
C PRO A 96 10.63 6.96 -7.42
N LEU A 97 9.83 5.91 -7.58
CA LEU A 97 10.06 4.55 -7.10
C LEU A 97 10.39 3.64 -8.31
N PRO A 98 11.63 3.65 -8.79
CA PRO A 98 11.99 3.02 -10.07
C PRO A 98 11.96 1.50 -10.03
N LYS A 99 11.90 0.87 -8.86
CA LYS A 99 11.87 -0.59 -8.72
C LYS A 99 10.48 -1.13 -8.37
N LEU A 100 9.55 -0.26 -7.98
CA LEU A 100 8.22 -0.68 -7.55
C LEU A 100 7.44 -1.26 -8.74
N LYS A 101 7.03 -2.51 -8.60
CA LYS A 101 6.26 -3.29 -9.58
C LYS A 101 4.84 -3.56 -9.10
N HIS A 102 4.67 -3.79 -7.79
CA HIS A 102 3.40 -4.16 -7.20
C HIS A 102 3.06 -3.23 -6.04
N LEU A 103 1.90 -2.59 -6.12
CA LEU A 103 1.36 -1.77 -5.05
C LEU A 103 -0.01 -2.29 -4.63
N GLU A 104 -0.16 -2.64 -3.37
CA GLU A 104 -1.43 -3.05 -2.78
C GLU A 104 -1.75 -2.17 -1.56
N LEU A 105 -2.91 -1.51 -1.60
CA LEU A 105 -3.35 -0.58 -0.57
C LEU A 105 -4.79 -0.92 -0.18
N ASN A 106 -4.95 -1.49 1.01
CA ASN A 106 -6.24 -1.80 1.61
C ASN A 106 -6.45 -0.98 2.90
N CYS A 107 -6.70 0.32 2.72
CA CYS A 107 -6.83 1.27 3.82
C CYS A 107 -8.04 2.19 3.59
N CYS A 108 -9.11 1.99 4.36
CA CYS A 108 -10.38 2.72 4.20
C CYS A 108 -10.27 4.24 4.40
N SER A 109 -9.22 4.71 5.08
CA SER A 109 -8.99 6.13 5.38
C SER A 109 -8.24 6.89 4.27
N LEU A 110 -7.71 6.20 3.26
CA LEU A 110 -6.96 6.83 2.18
C LEU A 110 -7.84 7.79 1.37
N LYS A 111 -7.36 9.03 1.20
CA LYS A 111 -8.00 10.08 0.40
C LYS A 111 -7.14 10.55 -0.76
N GLN A 112 -5.85 10.27 -0.72
CA GLN A 112 -4.91 10.71 -1.75
C GLN A 112 -3.78 9.71 -1.93
N ILE A 113 -3.57 9.28 -3.17
CA ILE A 113 -2.43 8.46 -3.60
C ILE A 113 -1.76 9.23 -4.72
N GLN A 114 -0.48 9.57 -4.55
CA GLN A 114 0.33 10.24 -5.56
C GLN A 114 1.72 9.60 -5.59
N ILE A 115 1.97 8.78 -6.59
CA ILE A 115 3.22 8.03 -6.73
C ILE A 115 3.75 8.15 -8.16
N SER A 116 5.07 8.13 -8.31
CA SER A 116 5.74 8.01 -9.61
C SER A 116 6.52 6.70 -9.60
N ALA A 117 6.09 5.73 -10.41
CA ALA A 117 6.66 4.37 -10.41
C ALA A 117 6.65 3.82 -11.83
N ILE A 118 7.69 4.12 -12.62
CA ILE A 118 7.75 3.81 -14.06
C ILE A 118 7.60 2.31 -14.38
N ASN A 119 7.98 1.44 -13.43
CA ASN A 119 7.93 0.00 -13.58
C ASN A 119 6.73 -0.64 -12.87
N LEU A 120 5.70 0.16 -12.50
CA LEU A 120 4.49 -0.37 -11.89
C LEU A 120 3.74 -1.26 -12.90
N VAL A 121 3.50 -2.50 -12.49
CA VAL A 121 2.83 -3.54 -13.29
C VAL A 121 1.42 -3.81 -12.74
N SER A 122 1.30 -3.86 -11.41
CA SER A 122 0.05 -4.19 -10.72
C SER A 122 -0.29 -3.17 -9.64
N PHE A 123 -1.55 -2.77 -9.59
CA PHE A 123 -2.10 -1.89 -8.57
C PHE A 123 -3.40 -2.46 -8.02
N LYS A 124 -3.40 -2.77 -6.74
CA LYS A 124 -4.57 -3.24 -6.00
C LYS A 124 -4.99 -2.18 -4.99
N TYR A 125 -6.25 -1.77 -5.06
CA TYR A 125 -6.78 -0.75 -4.18
C TYR A 125 -8.13 -1.16 -3.58
N SER A 126 -8.22 -1.10 -2.26
CA SER A 126 -9.45 -1.27 -1.50
C SER A 126 -9.67 -0.02 -0.64
N GLY A 127 -10.66 0.79 -1.02
CA GLY A 127 -10.98 2.05 -0.34
C GLY A 127 -12.07 2.84 -1.06
N LEU A 128 -12.40 4.03 -0.53
CA LEU A 128 -13.48 4.87 -1.06
C LEU A 128 -13.04 5.64 -2.32
N TYR A 129 -13.03 4.96 -3.47
CA TYR A 129 -12.59 5.51 -4.77
C TYR A 129 -13.26 6.86 -5.16
N LYS A 130 -14.54 7.13 -4.81
CA LYS A 130 -15.25 8.41 -5.15
C LYS A 130 -14.55 9.64 -4.59
N THR A 131 -13.96 9.47 -3.41
CA THR A 131 -13.34 10.55 -2.63
C THR A 131 -11.82 10.43 -2.59
N THR A 132 -11.27 9.38 -3.19
CA THR A 132 -9.83 9.14 -3.24
C THR A 132 -9.25 9.71 -4.53
N LYS A 133 -8.37 10.70 -4.40
CA LYS A 133 -7.59 11.21 -5.52
C LYS A 133 -6.40 10.28 -5.80
N ILE A 134 -6.48 9.52 -6.88
CA ILE A 134 -5.39 8.62 -7.31
C ILE A 134 -4.64 9.25 -8.48
N LEU A 135 -3.33 9.42 -8.33
CA LEU A 135 -2.41 9.93 -9.33
C LEU A 135 -1.19 9.02 -9.41
N LEU A 136 -1.25 8.06 -10.33
CA LEU A 136 -0.07 7.34 -10.79
C LEU A 136 0.63 8.25 -11.81
N GLY A 137 1.94 8.43 -11.70
CA GLY A 137 2.77 9.07 -12.73
C GLY A 137 2.81 8.22 -14.01
N ASP A 138 3.86 8.34 -14.81
CA ASP A 138 4.01 7.50 -15.99
C ASP A 138 4.17 6.03 -15.60
N VAL A 139 3.29 5.17 -16.11
CA VAL A 139 3.23 3.73 -15.81
C VAL A 139 3.01 2.90 -17.11
N PRO A 140 3.97 2.92 -18.06
CA PRO A 140 3.79 2.35 -19.39
C PRO A 140 3.55 0.83 -19.43
N ASN A 141 3.96 0.10 -18.40
CA ASN A 141 3.82 -1.37 -18.30
C ASN A 141 2.73 -1.80 -17.31
N PHE A 142 1.80 -0.90 -16.99
CA PHE A 142 0.72 -1.18 -16.05
C PHE A 142 -0.37 -2.02 -16.72
N ILE A 143 -0.49 -3.27 -16.29
CA ILE A 143 -1.33 -4.30 -16.93
C ILE A 143 -2.39 -4.90 -16.00
N ASP A 144 -2.25 -4.75 -14.68
CA ASP A 144 -3.13 -5.41 -13.69
C ASP A 144 -3.71 -4.39 -12.70
N LEU A 145 -5.04 -4.23 -12.72
CA LEU A 145 -5.77 -3.35 -11.81
C LEU A 145 -6.84 -4.15 -11.06
N TYR A 146 -6.74 -4.14 -9.73
CA TYR A 146 -7.77 -4.65 -8.83
C TYR A 146 -8.37 -3.50 -8.02
N VAL A 147 -9.70 -3.36 -8.07
CA VAL A 147 -10.42 -2.37 -7.26
C VAL A 147 -11.52 -3.05 -6.46
N LYS A 148 -11.47 -2.90 -5.14
CA LYS A 148 -12.46 -3.43 -4.21
C LYS A 148 -13.33 -2.33 -3.59
N ASN A 149 -14.53 -2.72 -3.14
CA ASN A 149 -15.55 -1.86 -2.53
C ASN A 149 -16.13 -0.86 -3.53
N VAL A 150 -16.37 -1.33 -4.76
CA VAL A 150 -17.04 -0.57 -5.81
C VAL A 150 -18.56 -0.70 -5.59
N THR A 151 -19.19 0.32 -5.02
CA THR A 151 -20.67 0.52 -5.01
C THR A 151 -21.20 0.93 -6.40
N ASP A 152 -22.53 0.97 -6.58
CA ASP A 152 -23.12 1.25 -7.91
C ASP A 152 -22.76 2.66 -8.45
N ASP A 153 -22.84 3.67 -7.59
CA ASP A 153 -22.34 5.04 -7.86
C ASP A 153 -20.89 5.07 -8.38
N CYS A 154 -20.08 4.11 -7.94
CA CYS A 154 -18.67 3.99 -8.24
C CYS A 154 -18.38 3.49 -9.61
N PHE A 155 -19.16 2.50 -9.99
CA PHE A 155 -19.07 1.87 -11.28
C PHE A 155 -19.34 2.92 -12.37
N HIS A 156 -20.36 3.77 -12.17
CA HIS A 156 -20.63 4.89 -13.06
C HIS A 156 -19.49 5.91 -13.11
N TYR A 157 -18.92 6.31 -11.97
CA TYR A 157 -17.78 7.23 -11.94
C TYR A 157 -16.53 6.66 -12.63
N PHE A 158 -16.25 5.37 -12.47
CA PHE A 158 -15.12 4.70 -13.10
C PHE A 158 -15.25 4.68 -14.64
N LEU A 159 -16.46 4.46 -15.15
CA LEU A 159 -16.75 4.36 -16.58
C LEU A 159 -16.96 5.70 -17.31
N GLN A 160 -17.31 6.78 -16.60
CA GLN A 160 -17.56 8.10 -17.21
C GLN A 160 -16.28 8.88 -17.59
N ASN A 161 -15.09 8.27 -17.54
CA ASN A 161 -13.78 8.89 -17.80
C ASN A 161 -13.34 9.98 -16.81
N ASP A 162 -14.12 10.25 -15.75
CA ASP A 162 -13.72 11.16 -14.68
C ASP A 162 -12.75 10.53 -13.68
N CYS A 163 -12.62 9.20 -13.71
CA CYS A 163 -11.67 8.47 -12.88
C CYS A 163 -10.24 8.64 -13.45
N PRO A 164 -9.25 9.05 -12.64
CA PRO A 164 -7.86 9.14 -13.10
C PRO A 164 -7.27 7.82 -13.62
N LEU A 165 -7.83 6.68 -13.21
CA LEU A 165 -7.40 5.35 -13.63
C LEU A 165 -7.96 4.96 -15.01
N SER A 166 -9.02 5.62 -15.49
CA SER A 166 -9.64 5.33 -16.80
C SER A 166 -8.65 5.45 -17.96
N ARG A 167 -7.65 6.34 -17.84
CA ARG A 167 -6.60 6.54 -18.84
C ARG A 167 -5.73 5.30 -19.10
N TYR A 168 -5.70 4.36 -18.15
CA TYR A 168 -4.89 3.15 -18.23
C TYR A 168 -5.68 1.96 -18.79
N LEU A 169 -6.99 2.08 -18.98
CA LEU A 169 -7.84 0.96 -19.40
C LEU A 169 -7.40 0.33 -20.72
N SER A 170 -6.83 1.10 -21.63
CA SER A 170 -6.35 0.61 -22.94
C SER A 170 -5.09 -0.26 -22.87
N GLN A 171 -4.34 -0.20 -21.77
CA GLN A 171 -3.11 -1.00 -21.58
C GLN A 171 -3.28 -2.14 -20.57
N LEU A 172 -4.41 -2.20 -19.84
CA LEU A 172 -4.68 -3.28 -18.89
C LEU A 172 -4.93 -4.62 -19.60
N GLU A 173 -4.27 -5.67 -19.12
CA GLU A 173 -4.56 -7.06 -19.47
C GLU A 173 -5.56 -7.68 -18.47
N THR A 174 -5.50 -7.26 -17.22
CA THR A 174 -6.38 -7.71 -16.13
C THR A 174 -7.04 -6.50 -15.46
N LEU A 175 -8.36 -6.52 -15.41
CA LEU A 175 -9.18 -5.59 -14.64
C LEU A 175 -10.15 -6.40 -13.78
N GLU A 176 -9.96 -6.35 -12.47
CA GLU A 176 -10.83 -7.01 -11.50
C GLU A 176 -11.52 -5.98 -10.63
N LEU A 177 -12.85 -6.07 -10.56
CA LEU A 177 -13.71 -5.18 -9.79
C LEU A 177 -14.51 -6.01 -8.78
N ASP A 178 -14.24 -5.84 -7.50
CA ASP A 178 -15.00 -6.44 -6.40
C ASP A 178 -16.11 -5.44 -5.97
N LEU A 179 -17.32 -5.73 -6.46
CA LEU A 179 -18.51 -4.91 -6.29
C LEU A 179 -19.13 -5.16 -4.91
N PHE A 180 -19.38 -4.09 -4.16
CA PHE A 180 -20.13 -4.16 -2.91
C PHE A 180 -21.54 -3.64 -3.14
N THR A 181 -22.50 -4.55 -3.27
CA THR A 181 -23.93 -4.18 -3.31
C THR A 181 -24.40 -3.91 -1.88
N THR A 182 -24.79 -2.66 -1.58
CA THR A 182 -25.59 -2.40 -0.39
C THR A 182 -26.98 -3.01 -0.63
N LEU A 183 -27.34 -4.08 0.09
CA LEU A 183 -28.73 -4.52 0.15
C LEU A 183 -29.54 -3.35 0.74
N GLY A 184 -30.46 -2.81 -0.07
CA GLY A 184 -31.33 -1.69 0.28
C GLY A 184 -32.38 -2.02 1.33
#